data_AF-A0A497RPF5-F1
#
_entry.id   AF-A0A497RPF5-F1
#
_cell.length_a   1.000
_cell.length_b   1.000
_cell.length_c   1.000
_cell.angle_alpha   90.00
_cell.angle_beta   90.00
_cell.angle_gamma   90.00
#
_symmetry.space_group_name_H-M   'P 1'
#
loop_
_entity.id
_entity.type
_entity.pdbx_description
1 polymer ?
#
loop_
_entity_poly.entity_id
_entity_poly.type
_entity_poly.pdbx_seq_one_letter_code
_entity_poly.pdbx_strand_id
1 'polypeptide(L)'
;MLGEVVKGVLLGAVSGAIIAFTGYLKSSTVEKFNWKKARQTIIVGAVIGGIGGYFGWTYERAEEWASNMGILVLVEQIKKAIIRRLPKK
;
A
#
# COMPACT_ATOMS: atom_id res chain seq x y z
N MET A 1 -10.24 17.55 9.38
CA MET A 1 -8.98 17.23 8.66
C MET A 1 -8.21 16.08 9.32
N LEU A 2 -7.51 16.26 10.45
CA LEU A 2 -6.63 15.19 10.98
C LEU A 2 -7.36 13.86 11.28
N GLY A 3 -8.57 13.92 11.86
CA GLY A 3 -9.36 12.72 12.14
C GLY A 3 -9.84 11.96 10.90
N GLU A 4 -10.08 12.66 9.78
CA GLU A 4 -10.49 12.03 8.52
C GLU A 4 -9.30 11.41 7.78
N VAL A 5 -8.14 12.06 7.84
CA VAL A 5 -6.89 11.49 7.34
C VAL A 5 -6.55 10.20 8.09
N VAL A 6 -6.63 10.19 9.42
CA VAL A 6 -6.36 8.98 10.22
C VAL A 6 -7.35 7.86 9.88
N LYS A 7 -8.64 8.17 9.76
CA LYS A 7 -9.65 7.20 9.30
C LYS A 7 -9.33 6.68 7.90
N GLY A 8 -8.97 7.56 6.97
CA GLY A 8 -8.57 7.21 5.61
C GLY A 8 -7.35 6.29 5.57
N VAL A 9 -6.30 6.60 6.33
CA VAL A 9 -5.09 5.76 6.46
C VAL A 9 -5.45 4.37 7.00
N LEU A 10 -6.27 4.29 8.04
CA LEU A 10 -6.68 3.01 8.64
C LEU A 10 -7.52 2.18 7.67
N LEU A 11 -8.52 2.78 7.02
CA LEU A 11 -9.36 2.11 6.02
C LEU A 11 -8.52 1.66 4.83
N GLY A 12 -7.61 2.49 4.35
CA GLY A 12 -6.67 2.14 3.29
C GLY A 12 -5.74 1.00 3.67
N ALA A 13 -5.22 0.98 4.91
CA ALA A 13 -4.38 -0.11 5.40
C ALA A 13 -5.14 -1.44 5.47
N VAL A 14 -6.40 -1.40 5.92
CA VAL A 14 -7.29 -2.58 5.95
C VAL A 14 -7.57 -3.07 4.53
N SER A 15 -7.91 -2.17 3.59
CA SER A 15 -8.09 -2.52 2.18
C SER A 15 -6.82 -3.14 1.59
N GLY A 16 -5.65 -2.57 1.88
CA GLY A 16 -4.36 -3.13 1.47
C GLY A 16 -4.08 -4.50 2.07
N ALA A 17 -4.53 -4.77 3.30
CA ALA A 17 -4.41 -6.09 3.93
C ALA A 17 -5.34 -7.13 3.28
N ILE A 18 -6.56 -6.73 2.94
CA ILE A 18 -7.51 -7.58 2.20
C ILE A 18 -6.94 -7.91 0.83
N ILE A 19 -6.43 -6.92 0.08
CA ILE A 19 -5.81 -7.12 -1.24
C ILE A 19 -4.57 -8.02 -1.15
N ALA A 20 -3.73 -7.84 -0.12
CA ALA A 20 -2.57 -8.70 0.11
C ALA A 20 -2.98 -10.16 0.36
N PHE A 21 -4.03 -10.36 1.16
CA PHE A 21 -4.55 -11.66 1.52
C PHE A 21 -5.23 -12.35 0.33
N THR A 22 -6.10 -11.65 -0.40
CA THR A 22 -6.74 -12.20 -1.61
C THR A 22 -5.73 -12.46 -2.73
N GLY A 23 -4.72 -11.61 -2.88
CA GLY A 23 -3.58 -11.84 -3.77
C GLY A 23 -2.81 -13.10 -3.40
N TYR A 24 -2.57 -13.34 -2.10
CA TYR A 24 -1.99 -14.59 -1.64
C TYR A 24 -2.88 -15.80 -1.93
N LEU A 25 -4.17 -15.74 -1.61
CA LEU A 25 -5.09 -16.85 -1.89
C LEU A 25 -5.07 -17.23 -3.37
N LYS A 26 -5.03 -16.24 -4.27
CA LYS A 26 -4.91 -16.46 -5.72
C LYS A 26 -3.59 -17.14 -6.12
N SER A 27 -2.49 -16.80 -5.47
CA SER A 27 -1.17 -17.37 -5.76
C SER A 27 -0.78 -18.55 -4.87
N SER A 28 -1.65 -18.98 -3.96
CA SER A 28 -1.35 -20.01 -2.94
C SER A 28 -1.03 -21.38 -3.53
N THR A 29 -1.47 -21.63 -4.76
CA THR A 29 -1.16 -22.81 -5.56
C THR A 29 0.25 -22.78 -6.18
N VAL A 30 0.92 -21.63 -6.20
CA VAL A 30 2.19 -21.41 -6.92
C VAL A 30 3.32 -20.90 -6.00
N GLU A 31 3.01 -20.12 -4.96
CA GLU A 31 4.02 -19.51 -4.07
C GLU A 31 3.58 -19.51 -2.59
N LYS A 32 4.53 -19.73 -1.67
CA LYS A 32 4.29 -19.58 -0.22
C LYS A 32 4.05 -18.12 0.15
N PHE A 33 3.26 -17.89 1.19
CA PHE A 33 2.94 -16.54 1.67
C PHE A 33 4.20 -15.73 1.96
N ASN A 34 4.36 -14.60 1.27
CA ASN A 34 5.52 -13.72 1.42
C ASN A 34 5.13 -12.46 2.18
N TRP A 35 5.51 -12.41 3.46
CA TRP A 35 5.21 -11.28 4.35
C TRP A 35 5.78 -9.95 3.86
N LYS A 36 6.92 -9.97 3.15
CA LYS A 36 7.52 -8.75 2.58
C LYS A 36 6.65 -8.17 1.46
N LYS A 37 5.98 -9.02 0.67
CA LYS A 37 5.02 -8.59 -0.37
C LYS A 37 3.74 -8.08 0.27
N ALA A 38 3.18 -8.83 1.22
CA ALA A 38 1.93 -8.45 1.89
C ALA A 38 2.02 -7.10 2.62
N ARG A 39 3.10 -6.89 3.38
CA ARG A 39 3.33 -5.60 4.07
C ARG A 39 3.45 -4.43 3.11
N GLN A 40 3.99 -4.63 1.91
CA GLN A 40 4.06 -3.57 0.91
C GLN A 40 2.67 -3.15 0.44
N THR A 41 1.81 -4.11 0.10
CA THR A 41 0.45 -3.84 -0.34
C THR A 41 -0.35 -3.12 0.75
N ILE A 42 -0.15 -3.48 2.02
CA ILE A 42 -0.75 -2.79 3.18
C ILE A 42 -0.28 -1.33 3.26
N ILE A 43 1.03 -1.08 3.14
CA ILE A 43 1.59 0.28 3.19
C ILE A 43 1.09 1.12 2.02
N VAL A 44 1.02 0.56 0.81
CA VAL A 44 0.48 1.26 -0.36
C VAL A 44 -0.99 1.62 -0.14
N GLY A 45 -1.80 0.68 0.33
CA GLY A 45 -3.19 0.93 0.68
C GLY A 45 -3.35 2.03 1.73
N ALA A 46 -2.49 2.04 2.76
CA ALA A 46 -2.48 3.07 3.80
C ALA A 46 -2.15 4.47 3.26
N VAL A 47 -1.20 4.57 2.32
CA VAL A 47 -0.83 5.84 1.66
C VAL A 47 -1.99 6.34 0.79
N ILE A 48 -2.59 5.48 -0.03
CA ILE A 48 -3.73 5.83 -0.88
C ILE A 48 -4.93 6.26 -0.03
N GLY A 49 -5.23 5.51 1.04
CA GLY A 49 -6.30 5.85 1.97
C GLY A 49 -6.05 7.17 2.70
N GLY A 50 -4.80 7.48 3.05
CA GLY A 50 -4.43 8.78 3.63
C GLY A 50 -4.60 9.94 2.65
N ILE A 51 -4.24 9.75 1.38
CA ILE A 51 -4.50 10.72 0.30
C ILE A 51 -6.01 10.92 0.13
N GLY A 52 -6.78 9.84 0.07
CA GLY A 52 -8.24 9.88 -0.01
C GLY A 52 -8.87 10.61 1.18
N GLY A 53 -8.43 10.32 2.40
CA GLY A 53 -8.90 10.97 3.62
C GLY A 53 -8.50 12.44 3.74
N TYR A 54 -7.40 12.87 3.11
CA TYR A 54 -6.97 14.27 3.10
C TYR A 54 -7.76 15.10 2.10
N PHE A 55 -7.97 14.59 0.89
CA PHE A 55 -8.66 15.29 -0.19
C PHE A 55 -10.18 15.03 -0.23
N GLY A 56 -10.71 14.17 0.64
CA GLY A 56 -12.10 13.71 0.60
C GLY A 56 -12.41 12.90 -0.66
N TRP A 57 -11.41 12.22 -1.23
CA TRP A 57 -11.54 11.45 -2.46
C TRP A 57 -11.94 10.00 -2.18
N THR A 58 -12.59 9.39 -3.17
CA THR A 58 -12.76 7.94 -3.21
C THR A 58 -11.39 7.26 -3.31
N TYR A 59 -11.31 6.02 -2.85
CA TYR A 59 -10.07 5.25 -2.93
C TYR A 59 -9.54 5.16 -4.36
N GLU A 60 -10.41 4.89 -5.34
CA GLU A 60 -10.04 4.82 -6.77
C GLU A 60 -9.46 6.12 -7.29
N ARG A 61 -10.07 7.27 -6.96
CA ARG A 61 -9.56 8.58 -7.37
C ARG A 61 -8.22 8.90 -6.72
N ALA A 62 -8.06 8.53 -5.45
CA ALA A 62 -6.80 8.69 -4.74
C ALA A 62 -5.70 7.78 -5.31
N GLU A 63 -6.04 6.55 -5.69
CA GLU A 63 -5.13 5.60 -6.33
C GLU A 63 -4.71 6.08 -7.72
N GLU A 64 -5.66 6.52 -8.54
CA GLU A 64 -5.39 7.05 -9.88
C GLU A 64 -4.49 8.29 -9.81
N TRP A 65 -4.79 9.22 -8.90
CA TRP A 65 -3.96 10.39 -8.67
C TRP A 65 -2.55 10.00 -8.17
N ALA A 66 -2.45 9.07 -7.22
CA ALA A 66 -1.16 8.59 -6.71
C ALA A 66 -0.35 7.87 -7.79
N SER A 67 -1.00 7.16 -8.70
CA SER A 67 -0.37 6.52 -9.85
C SER A 67 0.17 7.57 -10.84
N ASN A 68 -0.67 8.54 -11.22
CA ASN A 68 -0.31 9.62 -12.15
C ASN A 68 0.80 10.53 -11.61
N MET A 69 0.83 10.77 -10.31
CA MET A 69 1.91 11.53 -9.66
C MET A 69 3.19 10.72 -9.44
N GLY A 70 3.20 9.42 -9.77
CA GLY A 70 4.34 8.55 -9.55
C GLY A 70 4.59 8.22 -8.07
N ILE A 71 3.61 8.44 -7.18
CA ILE A 71 3.73 8.11 -5.75
C ILE A 71 3.88 6.60 -5.57
N LEU A 72 3.17 5.79 -6.35
CA LEU A 72 3.34 4.33 -6.33
C LEU A 72 4.77 3.93 -6.69
N VAL A 73 5.36 4.59 -7.69
CA VAL A 73 6.75 4.39 -8.11
C VAL A 73 7.72 4.85 -7.02
N LEU A 74 7.48 6.00 -6.39
CA LEU A 74 8.28 6.48 -5.26
C LEU A 74 8.27 5.51 -4.08
N VAL A 75 7.11 4.98 -3.69
CA VAL A 75 6.98 3.98 -2.63
C VAL A 75 7.79 2.73 -2.96
N GLU A 76 7.75 2.29 -4.23
CA GLU A 76 8.54 1.13 -4.66
C GLU A 76 10.06 1.41 -4.66
N GLN A 77 10.48 2.60 -5.09
CA GLN A 77 11.90 2.99 -5.09
C GLN A 77 12.44 3.15 -3.67
N ILE A 78 11.68 3.78 -2.76
CA ILE A 78 12.01 3.89 -1.34
C ILE A 78 12.17 2.49 -0.73
N LYS A 79 11.26 1.55 -1.03
CA LYS A 79 11.39 0.15 -0.59
C LYS A 79 12.70 -0.46 -1.10
N LYS A 80 13.00 -0.35 -2.40
CA LYS A 80 14.23 -0.91 -2.99
C LYS A 80 15.47 -0.29 -2.35
N ALA A 81 15.44 1.02 -2.07
CA ALA A 81 16.51 1.72 -1.39
C ALA A 81 16.71 1.22 0.05
N ILE A 82 15.64 1.02 0.82
CA ILE A 82 15.70 0.47 2.18
C ILE A 82 16.23 -0.97 2.16
N ILE A 83 15.75 -1.82 1.25
CA ILE A 83 16.22 -3.21 1.12
C ILE A 83 17.70 -3.28 0.74
N ARG A 84 18.18 -2.39 -0.14
CA ARG A 84 19.60 -2.32 -0.50
C ARG A 84 20.49 -1.88 0.67
N ARG A 85 19.94 -1.14 1.64
CA ARG A 85 20.65 -0.73 2.86
C ARG A 85 20.56 -1.73 4.00
N LEU A 86 19.74 -2.78 3.88
CA LEU A 86 19.73 -3.87 4.86
C LEU A 86 20.86 -4.86 4.52
N PRO A 87 21.75 -5.17 5.48
CA PRO A 87 22.81 -6.15 5.25
C PRO A 87 22.16 -7.50 4.87
N LYS A 88 22.61 -8.08 3.76
CA LYS A 88 22.26 -9.46 3.40
C LYS A 88 22.89 -10.37 4.46
N LYS A 89 22.06 -10.87 5.37
CA LYS A 89 22.41 -12.02 6.21
C LYS A 89 22.25 -13.30 5.40
#